data_AF-A0A399ZFN5-F1
#
_entry.id   AF-A0A399ZFN5-F1
#
_cell.length_a   1.000
_cell.length_b   1.000
_cell.length_c   1.000
_cell.angle_alpha   90.00
_cell.angle_beta   90.00
_cell.angle_gamma   90.00
#
_symmetry.space_group_name_H-M   'P 1'
#
loop_
_entity.id
_entity.type
_entity.pdbx_description
1 polymer ?
#
loop_
_entity_poly.entity_id
_entity_poly.type
_entity_poly.pdbx_seq_one_letter_code
_entity_poly.pdbx_strand_id
1 'polypeptide(L)' 'MQITKDTRISEILLKYGDIADVMEIFGVQRVKKYSLRMFLAKALTVEWAARVHKEPLDKFLEILNQAIAKKQEG' A
#
# COMPACT_ATOMS: atom_id res chain seq x y z
N MET A 1 -5.91 -6.67 10.08
CA MET A 1 -4.45 -6.87 10.30
C MET A 1 -3.87 -5.50 10.55
N GLN A 2 -2.92 -5.35 11.48
CA GLN A 2 -2.22 -4.08 11.64
C GLN A 2 -1.02 -4.04 10.69
N ILE A 3 -0.98 -3.06 9.79
CA ILE A 3 0.17 -2.81 8.91
C ILE A 3 1.20 -2.00 9.69
N THR A 4 2.43 -2.49 9.64
CA THR A 4 3.60 -1.84 10.23
C THR A 4 4.62 -1.55 9.15
N LYS A 5 5.65 -0.76 9.49
CA LYS A 5 6.75 -0.42 8.58
C LYS A 5 7.49 -1.67 8.04
N ASP A 6 7.54 -2.72 8.84
CA ASP A 6 8.22 -3.99 8.55
C ASP A 6 7.35 -4.96 7.77
N THR A 7 6.05 -4.67 7.64
CA THR A 7 5.12 -5.51 6.90
C THR A 7 5.56 -5.61 5.45
N ARG A 8 5.60 -6.84 4.93
CA ARG A 8 5.96 -7.09 3.54
C ARG A 8 4.83 -6.66 2.62
N ILE A 9 5.16 -5.94 1.57
CA ILE A 9 4.16 -5.55 0.56
C ILE A 9 3.52 -6.78 -0.10
N SER A 10 4.30 -7.85 -0.31
CA SER A 10 3.78 -9.12 -0.81
C SER A 10 2.70 -9.73 0.09
N GLU A 11 2.80 -9.59 1.42
CA GLU A 11 1.80 -10.07 2.36
C GLU A 11 0.49 -9.29 2.23
N ILE A 12 0.58 -7.96 2.06
CA ILE A 12 -0.57 -7.09 1.83
C ILE A 12 -1.27 -7.48 0.53
N LEU A 13 -0.50 -7.67 -0.55
CA LEU A 13 -1.02 -8.05 -1.86
C LEU A 13 -1.68 -9.43 -1.85
N LEU A 14 -1.08 -10.41 -1.17
CA LEU A 14 -1.63 -11.76 -1.04
C LEU A 14 -2.97 -11.76 -0.30
N LYS A 15 -3.07 -10.95 0.76
CA LYS A 15 -4.23 -10.96 1.66
C LYS A 15 -5.37 -10.07 1.18
N TYR A 16 -5.05 -8.95 0.56
CA TYR A 16 -6.03 -7.92 0.22
C TYR A 16 -6.16 -7.66 -1.29
N GLY A 17 -5.41 -8.35 -2.14
CA GLY A 17 -5.49 -8.16 -3.60
C GLY A 17 -4.72 -6.93 -4.07
N ASP A 18 -5.10 -6.36 -5.23
CA ASP A 18 -4.33 -5.29 -5.87
C ASP A 18 -4.31 -4.02 -5.00
N ILE A 19 -3.11 -3.64 -4.55
CA ILE A 19 -2.89 -2.43 -3.77
C ILE A 19 -3.18 -1.16 -4.58
N ALA A 20 -3.30 -1.27 -5.91
CA ALA A 20 -3.75 -0.18 -6.77
C ALA A 20 -5.15 0.34 -6.36
N ASP A 21 -6.07 -0.57 -5.97
CA ASP A 21 -7.41 -0.18 -5.51
C ASP A 21 -7.32 0.56 -4.16
N VAL A 22 -6.42 0.09 -3.28
CA VAL A 22 -6.12 0.73 -1.99
C VAL A 22 -5.52 2.13 -2.18
N MET A 23 -4.68 2.34 -3.19
CA MET A 23 -4.09 3.65 -3.48
C MET A 23 -5.02 4.59 -4.25
N GLU A 24 -5.90 4.07 -5.11
CA GLU A 24 -6.92 4.85 -5.85
C GLU A 24 -7.96 5.45 -4.89
N ILE A 25 -8.31 4.75 -3.81
CA ILE A 25 -9.21 5.25 -2.73
C ILE A 25 -8.68 6.53 -2.06
N PHE A 26 -7.36 6.76 -2.07
CA PHE A 26 -6.73 7.87 -1.36
C PHE A 26 -6.19 9.00 -2.26
N GLY A 27 -6.62 9.05 -3.53
CA GLY A 27 -6.34 10.19 -4.41
C GLY A 27 -4.89 10.28 -4.90
N VAL A 28 -4.07 9.25 -4.68
CA VAL A 28 -2.81 9.08 -5.41
C VAL A 28 -3.19 8.81 -6.86
N GLN A 29 -3.07 9.85 -7.71
CA GLN A 29 -3.49 9.82 -9.10
C GLN A 29 -3.14 8.49 -9.74
N ARG A 30 -4.16 7.82 -10.29
CA ARG A 30 -4.12 6.56 -11.04
C ARG A 30 -2.78 6.37 -11.73
N VAL A 31 -1.82 5.80 -11.01
CA VAL A 31 -0.48 5.60 -11.54
C VAL A 31 -0.69 4.50 -12.57
N LYS A 32 -0.42 4.78 -13.85
CA LYS A 32 -0.74 3.93 -15.01
C LYS A 32 -0.76 2.47 -14.58
N LYS A 33 -1.89 1.78 -14.78
CA LYS A 33 -2.26 0.42 -14.30
C LYS A 33 -1.14 -0.65 -14.28
N TYR A 34 -0.04 -0.41 -14.99
CA TYR A 34 1.13 -1.27 -15.13
C TYR A 34 2.40 -0.84 -14.36
N SER A 35 2.55 0.41 -13.87
CA SER A 35 3.83 0.88 -13.30
C SER A 35 3.93 0.76 -11.77
N LEU A 36 2.83 0.86 -11.02
CA LEU A 36 2.88 0.81 -9.55
C LEU A 36 2.81 -0.60 -8.99
N ARG A 37 1.94 -1.44 -9.55
CA ARG A 37 1.79 -2.86 -9.18
C ARG A 37 3.12 -3.62 -9.29
N MET A 38 3.84 -3.40 -10.38
CA MET A 38 5.13 -4.05 -10.62
C MET A 38 6.25 -3.50 -9.71
N PHE A 39 6.09 -2.29 -9.18
CA PHE A 39 7.09 -1.61 -8.37
C PHE A 39 6.90 -1.89 -6.88
N LEU A 40 5.66 -1.92 -6.41
CA LEU A 40 5.29 -2.37 -5.07
C LEU A 40 5.50 -3.89 -4.89
N ALA A 41 5.28 -4.69 -5.94
CA ALA A 41 5.67 -6.11 -5.91
C ALA A 41 7.19 -6.32 -5.75
N LYS A 42 8.02 -5.33 -6.12
CA LYS A 42 9.47 -5.34 -5.88
C LYS A 42 9.86 -4.75 -4.51
N ALA A 43 8.92 -4.13 -3.80
CA ALA A 43 9.17 -3.56 -2.48
C ALA A 43 9.20 -4.63 -1.40
N LEU A 44 10.28 -4.61 -0.61
CA LEU A 44 10.46 -5.57 0.48
C LEU A 44 9.51 -5.27 1.64
N THR A 45 9.40 -4.01 2.05
CA THR A 45 8.61 -3.57 3.21
C THR A 45 7.87 -2.26 2.95
N VAL A 46 6.91 -1.94 3.80
CA VAL A 46 6.16 -0.66 3.80
C VAL A 46 7.08 0.54 3.98
N GLU A 47 8.10 0.44 4.83
CA GLU A 47 9.12 1.49 5.00
C GLU A 47 9.84 1.79 3.69
N TRP A 48 10.28 0.74 3.01
CA TRP A 48 11.01 0.88 1.75
C TRP A 48 10.13 1.51 0.67
N ALA A 49 8.86 1.09 0.59
CA ALA A 49 7.89 1.71 -0.30
C ALA A 49 7.73 3.21 -0.02
N ALA A 50 7.45 3.60 1.23
CA ALA A 50 7.31 5.01 1.62
C ALA A 50 8.55 5.84 1.23
N ARG A 51 9.75 5.30 1.49
CA ARG A 51 11.02 5.97 1.20
C ARG A 51 11.25 6.18 -0.30
N VAL A 52 11.00 5.18 -1.13
CA VAL A 52 11.19 5.30 -2.59
C VAL A 52 10.17 6.27 -3.19
N HIS A 53 8.98 6.35 -2.62
CA HIS A 53 7.93 7.26 -3.05
C HIS A 53 8.04 8.68 -2.47
N LYS A 54 9.02 8.94 -1.59
CA LYS A 54 9.17 10.21 -0.87
C LYS A 54 7.90 10.62 -0.10
N GLU A 55 7.13 9.63 0.35
CA GLU A 55 5.93 9.82 1.16
C GLU A 55 6.31 9.67 2.65
N PRO A 56 5.79 10.49 3.57
CA PRO A 56 5.98 10.29 5.00
C PRO A 56 5.48 8.91 5.44
N LEU A 57 6.31 8.15 6.15
CA LEU A 57 6.00 6.78 6.59
C LEU A 57 4.72 6.72 7.43
N ASP A 58 4.55 7.66 8.37
CA ASP A 58 3.39 7.68 9.26
C ASP A 58 2.08 7.85 8.49
N LYS A 59 2.08 8.78 7.52
CA LYS A 59 0.94 9.02 6.63
C LYS A 59 0.66 7.80 5.76
N PHE A 60 1.71 7.15 5.25
CA PHE A 60 1.58 5.94 4.45
C PHE A 60 1.00 4.76 5.26
N LEU A 61 1.44 4.59 6.50
CA LEU A 61 0.90 3.60 7.42
C LEU A 61 -0.56 3.88 7.78
N GLU A 62 -0.91 5.14 8.02
CA GLU A 62 -2.28 5.56 8.31
C GLU A 62 -3.21 5.18 7.14
N ILE A 63 -2.84 5.56 5.91
CA ILE A 63 -3.60 5.24 4.69
C ILE A 63 -3.81 3.73 4.54
N LEU A 64 -2.74 2.93 4.68
CA LEU A 64 -2.82 1.48 4.53
C LEU A 64 -3.73 0.83 5.58
N ASN A 65 -3.61 1.26 6.85
CA ASN A 65 -4.45 0.73 7.92
C ASN A 65 -5.92 1.13 7.74
N GLN A 66 -6.19 2.38 7.34
CA GLN A 66 -7.56 2.83 7.04
C GLN A 66 -8.17 2.06 5.87
N ALA A 67 -7.41 1.82 4.79
CA ALA A 67 -7.89 1.07 3.64
C ALA A 67 -8.26 -0.38 3.99
N ILE A 68 -7.43 -1.03 4.80
CA ILE A 68 -7.70 -2.39 5.28
C ILE A 68 -8.92 -2.42 6.19
N ALA A 69 -9.04 -1.47 7.11
CA ALA A 69 -10.22 -1.36 7.97
C ALA A 69 -11.51 -1.28 7.13
N LYS A 70 -11.54 -0.37 6.14
CA LYS A 70 -12.70 -0.26 5.22
C LYS A 70 -12.99 -1.53 4.43
N LYS A 71 -11.96 -2.26 3.99
CA LYS A 71 -12.13 -3.54 3.29
C LYS A 71 -12.59 -4.69 4.20
N GLN A 72 -12.43 -4.56 5.52
CA GLN A 72 -12.96 -5.53 6.48
C GLN A 72 -14.42 -5.23 6.88
N GLU A 73 -14.90 -4.01 6.65
CA GLU A 73 -16.26 -3.56 6.98
C GLU A 73 -17.30 -3.86 5.88
N GLY A 74 -16.86 -4.20 4.65
CA GLY A 74 -17.72 -4.54 3.50
C GLY A 74 -17.43 -5.93 2.96
#